data_AF-A0A7K4UM99-F1
#
_entry.id   AF-A0A7K4UM99-F1
#
_cell.length_a   1.000
_cell.length_b   1.000
_cell.length_c   1.000
_cell.angle_alpha   90.00
_cell.angle_beta   90.00
_cell.angle_gamma   90.00
#
_symmetry.space_group_name_H-M   'P 1'
#
loop_
_entity.id
_entity.type
_entity.pdbx_description
1 polymer ?
#
loop_
_entity_poly.entity_id
_entity_poly.type
_entity_poly.pdbx_seq_one_letter_code
_entity_poly.pdbx_strand_id
1 'polypeptide(L)'
;VTPLMELKPNAGSDRAWVWNTHADFADESPKPELLAIRFLNAENAQKFKAKFEECRNEVGKTAKKGTDKNDSADKVAEKLEELSVKEESRESEKKETKEKTEEKQ
;
A
#
# COMPACT_ATOMS: atom_id res chain seq x y z
N VAL A 1 -2.19 16.03 -8.57
CA VAL A 1 -1.41 15.80 -7.33
C VAL A 1 -0.07 15.22 -7.71
N THR A 2 1.04 15.84 -7.30
CA THR A 2 2.40 15.33 -7.55
C THR A 2 3.03 14.82 -6.26
N PRO A 3 4.06 13.94 -6.31
CA PRO A 3 4.69 13.40 -5.10
C PRO A 3 5.35 14.46 -4.21
N LEU A 4 5.65 15.64 -4.75
CA LEU A 4 6.27 16.75 -4.02
C LEU A 4 5.25 17.68 -3.35
N MET A 5 3.96 17.58 -3.69
CA MET A 5 2.92 18.38 -3.04
C MET A 5 2.72 17.94 -1.59
N GLU A 6 2.64 18.90 -0.67
CA GLU A 6 2.44 18.67 0.76
C GLU A 6 1.38 19.64 1.30
N LEU A 7 0.42 19.11 2.07
CA LEU A 7 -0.58 19.91 2.79
C LEU A 7 -0.01 20.37 4.13
N LYS A 8 0.05 21.67 4.34
CA LYS A 8 0.44 22.30 5.61
C LYS A 8 -0.77 22.91 6.31
N PRO A 9 -0.87 22.80 7.65
CA PRO A 9 -1.95 23.45 8.39
C PRO A 9 -1.88 24.97 8.21
N ASN A 10 -3.03 25.63 8.03
CA ASN A 10 -3.08 27.09 8.01
C ASN A 10 -3.07 27.63 9.45
N ALA A 11 -2.29 28.69 9.71
CA ALA A 11 -2.16 29.25 11.04
C ALA A 11 -3.53 29.65 11.62
N GLY A 12 -3.85 29.14 12.81
CA GLY A 12 -5.11 29.44 13.50
C GLY A 12 -6.35 28.71 12.97
N SER A 13 -6.20 27.68 12.13
CA SER A 13 -7.32 26.88 11.66
C SER A 13 -7.00 25.38 11.59
N ASP A 14 -7.82 24.58 12.26
CA ASP A 14 -7.84 23.11 12.21
C ASP A 14 -8.61 22.55 10.99
N ARG A 15 -9.31 23.43 10.28
CA ARG A 15 -10.18 23.14 9.14
C ARG A 15 -9.67 23.73 7.82
N ALA A 16 -8.39 24.12 7.75
CA ALA A 16 -7.80 24.68 6.55
C ALA A 16 -6.38 24.14 6.26
N TRP A 17 -6.10 23.94 4.98
CA TRP A 17 -4.82 23.45 4.47
C TRP A 17 -4.26 24.40 3.42
N VAL A 18 -2.93 24.50 3.37
CA VAL A 18 -2.18 25.29 2.39
C VAL A 18 -1.17 24.39 1.68
N TRP A 19 -1.02 24.53 0.37
CA TRP A 19 0.00 23.81 -0.42
C TRP A 19 0.45 24.62 -1.62
N ASN A 20 1.60 24.23 -2.18
CA ASN A 20 2.15 24.82 -3.41
C ASN A 20 1.90 23.88 -4.59
N THR A 21 1.48 24.44 -5.72
CA THR A 21 1.41 23.77 -7.02
C THR A 21 2.29 24.49 -8.03
N HIS A 22 3.12 23.75 -8.77
CA HIS A 22 4.04 24.34 -9.76
C HIS A 22 3.37 24.70 -11.09
N ALA A 23 2.24 24.06 -11.40
CA ALA A 23 1.53 24.20 -12.67
C ALA A 23 0.02 24.03 -12.44
N ASP A 24 -0.60 25.00 -11.80
CA ASP A 24 -2.06 25.17 -11.82
C ASP A 24 -2.53 25.58 -13.22
N PHE A 25 -3.70 25.12 -13.66
CA PHE A 25 -4.24 25.38 -15.00
C PHE A 25 -5.67 25.93 -14.96
N ALA A 26 -6.13 26.50 -13.85
CA ALA A 26 -7.49 27.05 -13.73
C ALA A 26 -7.76 28.18 -14.74
N ASP A 27 -6.72 28.95 -15.10
CA ASP A 27 -6.77 30.06 -16.08
C ASP A 27 -6.35 29.63 -17.50
N GLU A 28 -6.44 28.34 -17.84
CA GLU A 28 -6.00 27.80 -19.14
C GLU A 28 -4.50 28.02 -19.45
N SER A 29 -3.69 28.30 -18.42
CA SER A 29 -2.25 28.53 -18.52
C SER A 29 -1.54 27.99 -17.29
N PRO A 30 -0.39 27.28 -17.43
CA PRO A 30 0.34 26.70 -16.30
C PRO A 30 0.99 27.78 -15.45
N LYS A 31 0.53 27.95 -14.21
CA LYS A 31 1.06 28.93 -13.26
C LYS A 31 1.48 28.29 -11.93
N PRO A 32 2.59 28.72 -11.31
CA PRO A 32 2.89 28.34 -9.95
C PRO A 32 1.99 29.11 -8.98
N GLU A 33 1.27 28.39 -8.12
CA GLU A 33 0.32 28.99 -7.18
C GLU A 33 0.44 28.40 -5.77
N LEU A 34 0.20 29.25 -4.78
CA LEU A 34 0.05 28.85 -3.38
C LEU A 34 -1.44 28.82 -3.04
N LEU A 35 -1.99 27.62 -2.94
CA LEU A 35 -3.41 27.41 -2.72
C LEU A 35 -3.70 27.19 -1.24
N ALA A 36 -4.84 27.69 -0.78
CA ALA A 36 -5.37 27.43 0.54
C ALA A 36 -6.85 27.04 0.43
N ILE A 37 -7.24 25.97 1.11
CA ILE A 37 -8.63 25.51 1.19
C ILE A 37 -9.09 25.52 2.63
N ARG A 38 -10.35 25.93 2.85
CA ARG A 38 -11.01 25.87 4.16
C ARG A 38 -12.29 25.06 4.03
N PHE A 39 -12.48 24.12 4.95
CA PHE A 39 -13.69 23.32 5.05
C PHE A 39 -14.64 23.89 6.11
N LEU A 40 -15.91 23.51 6.01
CA LEU A 40 -16.91 23.86 7.02
C LEU A 40 -16.53 23.28 8.40
N ASN A 41 -16.20 21.98 8.42
CA ASN A 41 -15.89 21.21 9.63
C ASN A 41 -14.45 20.67 9.58
N ALA A 42 -13.82 20.54 10.76
CA ALA A 42 -12.49 19.95 10.90
C ALA A 42 -12.46 18.48 10.41
N GLU A 43 -13.53 17.73 10.62
CA GLU A 43 -13.63 16.34 10.15
C GLU A 43 -13.48 16.24 8.62
N ASN A 44 -14.10 17.14 7.86
CA ASN A 44 -13.98 17.17 6.41
C ASN A 44 -12.56 17.55 5.96
N ALA A 45 -11.91 18.45 6.72
CA ALA A 45 -10.52 18.80 6.47
C ALA A 45 -9.60 17.59 6.67
N GLN A 46 -9.81 16.79 7.72
CA GLN A 46 -9.02 15.58 7.94
C GLN A 46 -9.29 14.51 6.88
N LYS A 47 -10.55 14.30 6.48
CA LYS A 47 -10.91 13.39 5.36
C LYS A 47 -10.21 13.79 4.06
N PHE A 48 -10.21 15.09 3.75
CA PHE A 48 -9.49 15.61 2.58
C PHE A 48 -8.00 15.33 2.68
N LYS A 49 -7.36 15.61 3.82
CA LYS A 49 -5.94 15.36 4.01
C LYS A 49 -5.59 13.87 3.83
N ALA A 50 -6.34 12.98 4.47
CA ALA A 50 -6.13 11.54 4.36
C ALA A 50 -6.22 11.07 2.90
N LYS A 51 -7.25 11.51 2.16
CA LYS A 51 -7.43 11.11 0.77
C LYS A 51 -6.38 11.73 -0.15
N PHE A 52 -5.96 12.97 0.12
CA PHE A 52 -4.88 13.62 -0.61
C PHE A 52 -3.55 12.88 -0.46
N GLU A 53 -3.21 12.45 0.75
CA GLU A 53 -1.99 11.68 1.04
C GLU A 53 -2.03 10.29 0.38
N GLU A 54 -3.19 9.63 0.38
CA GLU A 54 -3.39 8.37 -0.34
C GLU A 54 -3.11 8.55 -1.85
N CYS A 55 -3.74 9.54 -2.49
CA CYS A 55 -3.51 9.84 -3.92
C CYS A 55 -2.05 10.23 -4.21
N ARG A 56 -1.42 11.01 -3.31
CA ARG A 56 0.00 11.36 -3.43
C ARG A 56 0.88 10.11 -3.41
N ASN A 57 0.59 9.17 -2.51
CA ASN A 57 1.32 7.92 -2.40
C ASN A 57 1.11 7.02 -3.62
N GLU A 58 -0.11 6.94 -4.14
CA GLU A 58 -0.42 6.20 -5.38
C GLU A 58 0.35 6.77 -6.57
N VAL A 59 0.36 8.10 -6.76
CA VAL A 59 1.13 8.75 -7.82
C VAL A 59 2.64 8.52 -7.64
N GLY A 60 3.12 8.52 -6.40
CA GLY A 60 4.51 8.16 -6.10
C GLY A 60 4.86 6.71 -6.44
N LYS A 61 3.92 5.76 -6.23
CA LYS A 61 4.08 4.36 -6.59
C LYS A 61 4.03 4.15 -8.11
N THR A 62 3.11 4.79 -8.82
CA THR A 62 3.01 4.67 -10.28
C THR A 62 4.20 5.29 -11.00
N ALA A 63 4.75 6.39 -10.47
CA ALA A 63 6.00 6.98 -10.97
C ALA A 63 7.21 6.02 -10.84
N LYS A 64 7.20 5.12 -9.84
CA LYS A 64 8.22 4.08 -9.66
C LYS A 64 7.92 2.78 -10.42
N LYS A 65 6.65 2.50 -10.72
CA LYS A 65 6.21 1.30 -11.47
C LYS A 65 6.45 1.39 -12.98
N GLY A 66 6.92 2.54 -13.48
CA GLY A 66 7.33 2.73 -14.88
C GLY A 66 8.55 1.91 -15.32
N THR A 67 9.25 1.25 -14.39
CA THR A 67 10.40 0.37 -14.69
C THR A 67 10.14 -1.13 -14.56
N ASP A 68 8.98 -1.59 -14.06
CA ASP A 68 8.74 -3.03 -13.88
C ASP A 68 7.31 -3.43 -14.29
N LYS A 69 7.13 -3.73 -15.58
CA LYS A 69 6.07 -4.64 -16.02
C LYS A 69 6.47 -6.06 -15.60
N ASN A 70 6.22 -6.48 -14.35
CA ASN A 70 6.04 -7.90 -14.05
C ASN A 70 5.31 -8.16 -12.73
N ASP A 71 4.04 -7.76 -12.66
CA ASP A 71 3.16 -8.08 -11.50
C ASP A 71 2.33 -9.35 -11.76
N SER A 72 2.92 -10.34 -12.45
CA SER A 72 2.28 -11.62 -12.76
C SER A 72 2.93 -12.83 -12.08
N ALA A 73 4.05 -12.65 -11.35
CA ALA A 73 4.78 -13.77 -10.74
C ALA A 73 4.30 -14.13 -9.32
N ASP A 74 3.79 -13.16 -8.54
CA ASP A 74 3.44 -13.41 -7.13
C ASP A 74 2.18 -14.27 -6.96
N LYS A 75 1.19 -14.14 -7.87
CA LYS A 75 -0.06 -14.92 -7.80
C LYS A 75 0.06 -16.39 -8.21
N VAL A 76 1.15 -16.77 -8.88
CA VAL A 76 1.37 -18.16 -9.33
C VAL A 76 2.03 -18.98 -8.22
N ALA A 77 2.85 -18.34 -7.37
CA ALA A 77 3.56 -19.00 -6.27
C ALA A 77 2.61 -19.50 -5.18
N GLU A 78 1.68 -18.67 -4.70
CA GLU A 78 0.68 -19.09 -3.69
C GLU A 78 -0.21 -20.24 -4.18
N LYS A 79 -0.50 -20.31 -5.49
CA LYS A 79 -1.41 -21.32 -6.04
C LYS A 79 -0.72 -22.67 -6.33
N LEU A 80 0.61 -22.72 -6.31
CA LEU A 80 1.39 -23.96 -6.52
C LEU A 80 1.62 -24.73 -5.21
N GLU A 81 1.62 -24.06 -4.07
CA GLU A 81 1.79 -24.70 -2.76
C GLU A 81 0.51 -25.43 -2.30
N GLU A 82 -0.68 -24.98 -2.72
CA GLU A 82 -1.96 -25.60 -2.33
C GLU A 82 -2.27 -26.91 -3.10
N LEU A 83 -1.56 -27.19 -4.19
CA LEU A 83 -1.76 -28.39 -5.04
C LEU A 83 -0.81 -29.56 -4.70
N SER A 84 0.12 -29.37 -3.76
CA SER A 84 1.05 -30.42 -3.36
C SER A 84 0.50 -31.21 -2.16
N VAL A 85 0.31 -32.51 -2.39
CA VAL A 85 0.09 -33.62 -1.44
C VAL A 85 -1.37 -34.05 -1.21
N LYS A 86 -1.78 -35.07 -1.99
CA LYS A 86 -2.31 -36.31 -1.42
C LYS A 86 -2.06 -37.53 -2.33
N GLU A 87 -0.79 -37.93 -2.46
CA GLU A 87 -0.50 -39.35 -2.76
C GLU A 87 -0.61 -40.11 -1.43
N GLU A 88 -1.68 -40.89 -1.27
CA GLU A 88 -1.81 -41.88 -0.20
C GLU A 88 -1.89 -43.26 -0.87
N SER A 89 -0.70 -43.81 -1.13
CA SER A 89 -0.45 -45.20 -1.45
C SER A 89 -0.98 -46.11 -0.32
N ARG A 90 -1.99 -46.93 -0.63
CA ARG A 90 -2.47 -48.02 0.24
C ARG A 90 -1.85 -49.35 -0.19
N GLU A 91 -1.06 -49.93 0.70
CA GLU A 91 -0.79 -51.36 0.96
C GLU A 91 0.60 -51.42 1.65
N SER A 92 0.90 -52.20 2.68
CA SER A 92 0.19 -53.21 3.44
C SER A 92 1.00 -53.53 4.71
N GLU A 93 0.32 -54.14 5.66
CA GLU A 93 0.66 -54.67 6.98
C GLU A 93 2.12 -55.01 7.41
N LYS A 94 2.35 -54.75 8.72
CA LYS A 94 2.81 -55.67 9.80
C LYS A 94 4.23 -55.55 10.40
N LYS A 95 4.16 -55.55 11.75
CA LYS A 95 5.06 -56.12 12.78
C LYS A 95 6.23 -55.24 13.25
N GLU A 96 6.15 -54.77 14.50
CA GLU A 96 6.76 -55.37 15.72
C GLU A 96 8.26 -55.03 15.76
N THR A 97 8.90 -54.50 16.81
CA THR A 97 8.61 -54.33 18.24
C THR A 97 9.73 -53.44 18.81
N LYS A 98 9.51 -52.88 20.02
CA LYS A 98 10.54 -52.65 21.07
C LYS A 98 11.60 -51.58 20.80
N GLU A 99 12.13 -50.82 21.76
CA GLU A 99 11.95 -50.60 23.21
C GLU A 99 12.98 -49.48 23.52
N LYS A 100 12.68 -48.55 24.45
CA LYS A 100 13.66 -47.95 25.39
C LYS A 100 14.85 -47.12 24.82
N THR A 101 15.35 -46.02 25.39
CA THR A 101 15.27 -45.34 26.70
C THR A 101 15.92 -43.94 26.50
N GLU A 102 15.69 -43.02 27.46
CA GLU A 102 16.68 -42.15 28.18
C GLU A 102 18.09 -41.95 27.58
N GLU A 103 18.85 -40.87 27.76
CA GLU A 103 18.87 -39.71 28.65
C GLU A 103 19.99 -38.79 28.10
N LYS A 104 19.85 -37.47 28.26
CA LYS A 104 20.86 -36.58 28.86
C LYS A 104 22.34 -36.73 28.43
N GLN A 105 22.84 -35.75 27.67
CA GLN A 105 23.84 -34.77 28.13
C GLN A 105 24.01 -33.65 27.11
#